data_AF-A0A6B9FH92-F1
#
_entry.id   AF-A0A6B9FH92-F1
#
_cell.length_a   1.000
_cell.length_b   1.000
_cell.length_c   1.000
_cell.angle_alpha   90.00
_cell.angle_beta   90.00
_cell.angle_gamma   90.00
#
_symmetry.space_group_name_H-M   'P 1'
#
loop_
_entity.id
_entity.type
_entity.pdbx_description
1 polymer ?
#
loop_
_entity_poly.entity_id
_entity_poly.type
_entity_poly.pdbx_seq_one_letter_code
_entity_poly.pdbx_strand_id
1 'polypeptide(L)'
;MVQDRTRPEVAPQTPPARGARRSRLGLFLPYVLLALVVVGWSTGWFWIRERAAGEIDGWIAREAAAGRTWTCADRSLGGYPFRIELRCSAVTLVRADGRLRLGPSTAVAQIYQPRLIVFESAGPFHVEQGDLTGDAAWKNLQGSFHGAADGFTRASLVVDAPNVTVKGAEPSPIAVSGKHLELHARPSPGRYESDGAVDLSLRLNHAEAPQLDALTGTQDPANVALDATLTQAIVLRTGTVARELERWRQAGGTLDLTALSLSKGAQRVQAKGTLALDGAHRPAGQIDLRAAGVDALVGGIVGQRFGSDRGALVGQLVGGLLGLGQRPDRDAPTDAPPLKALPPLRLVDGKIVFSGFPIPNVVVPPLY
;
A
#
# COMPACT_ATOMS: atom_id res chain seq x y z
N MET A 1 118.44 -19.96 8.25
CA MET A 1 117.52 -19.99 7.10
C MET A 1 116.12 -20.25 7.63
N VAL A 2 115.17 -19.36 7.28
CA VAL A 2 113.73 -19.64 7.07
C VAL A 2 112.92 -19.93 8.36
N GLN A 3 112.24 -18.96 9.00
CA GLN A 3 110.85 -18.51 8.73
C GLN A 3 109.89 -19.69 8.46
N ASP A 4 108.74 -19.85 9.10
CA ASP A 4 107.69 -18.85 9.17
C ASP A 4 106.59 -19.26 10.16
N ARG A 5 106.04 -18.22 10.79
CA ARG A 5 104.66 -17.96 11.17
C ARG A 5 103.70 -19.01 11.76
N THR A 6 103.16 -18.53 12.89
CA THR A 6 101.73 -18.50 13.30
C THR A 6 101.09 -19.78 13.83
N ARG A 7 100.97 -19.82 15.16
CA ARG A 7 99.86 -20.48 15.86
C ARG A 7 98.56 -19.71 15.59
N PRO A 8 97.47 -20.37 15.17
CA PRO A 8 96.14 -19.85 15.37
C PRO A 8 95.64 -20.22 16.77
N GLU A 9 95.04 -19.22 17.41
CA GLU A 9 94.33 -19.28 18.68
C GLU A 9 93.10 -20.19 18.58
N VAL A 10 92.97 -21.16 19.48
CA VAL A 10 91.77 -22.01 19.56
C VAL A 10 90.70 -21.25 20.34
N ALA A 11 89.86 -20.52 19.61
CA ALA A 11 88.63 -19.97 20.14
C ALA A 11 87.62 -21.10 20.45
N PRO A 12 86.85 -21.02 21.54
CA PRO A 12 85.82 -22.00 21.87
C PRO A 12 84.73 -22.02 20.78
N GLN A 13 84.50 -23.20 20.21
CA GLN A 13 83.44 -23.43 19.23
C GLN A 13 82.08 -23.39 19.95
N THR A 14 81.39 -22.27 19.84
CA THR A 14 79.98 -22.13 20.25
C THR A 14 79.13 -23.06 19.36
N PRO A 15 78.25 -23.90 19.93
CA PRO A 15 77.38 -24.76 19.12
C PRO A 15 76.48 -23.91 18.21
N PRO A 16 76.14 -24.38 17.00
CA PRO A 16 75.28 -23.64 16.10
C PRO A 16 73.93 -23.38 16.79
N ALA A 17 73.57 -22.11 16.93
CA ALA A 17 72.25 -21.71 17.38
C ALA A 17 71.22 -22.41 16.49
N ARG A 18 70.42 -23.32 17.07
CA ARG A 18 69.30 -23.94 16.38
C ARG A 18 68.43 -22.81 15.84
N GLY A 19 68.47 -22.59 14.52
CA GLY A 19 67.64 -21.58 13.87
C GLY A 19 66.21 -21.81 14.33
N ALA A 20 65.66 -20.85 15.08
CA ALA A 20 64.28 -20.88 15.51
C ALA A 20 63.45 -21.02 14.24
N ARG A 21 62.81 -22.17 14.04
CA ARG A 21 61.92 -22.43 12.90
C ARG A 21 60.91 -21.29 12.91
N ARG A 22 61.03 -20.32 12.01
CA ARG A 22 60.04 -19.24 11.84
C ARG A 22 58.69 -19.92 11.68
N SER A 23 57.83 -19.77 12.68
CA SER A 23 56.62 -20.57 12.75
C SER A 23 55.75 -20.17 11.56
N ARG A 24 55.31 -21.17 10.80
CA ARG A 24 54.39 -20.97 9.67
C ARG A 24 52.96 -20.63 10.16
N LEU A 25 52.76 -20.49 11.48
CA LEU A 25 51.49 -20.14 12.10
C LEU A 25 50.97 -18.77 11.66
N GLY A 26 51.86 -17.81 11.40
CA GLY A 26 51.47 -16.49 10.89
C GLY A 26 50.73 -16.55 9.55
N LEU A 27 50.99 -17.59 8.74
CA LEU A 27 50.29 -17.82 7.46
C LEU A 27 48.85 -18.32 7.66
N PHE A 28 48.60 -19.10 8.73
CA PHE A 28 47.29 -19.66 9.03
C PHE A 28 46.43 -18.71 9.89
N LEU A 29 47.04 -17.75 10.58
CA LEU A 29 46.36 -16.75 11.40
C LEU A 29 45.17 -16.06 10.68
N PRO A 30 45.29 -15.54 9.45
CA PRO A 30 44.15 -14.94 8.76
C PRO A 30 43.00 -15.93 8.50
N TYR A 31 43.31 -17.19 8.21
CA TYR A 31 42.29 -18.23 7.99
C TYR A 31 41.59 -18.63 9.29
N VAL A 32 42.33 -18.71 10.39
CA VAL A 32 41.76 -18.97 11.73
C VAL A 32 40.86 -17.81 12.14
N LEU A 33 41.30 -16.56 11.95
CA LEU A 33 40.49 -15.38 12.23
C LEU A 33 39.22 -15.35 11.37
N LEU A 34 39.33 -15.63 10.07
CA LEU A 34 38.17 -15.74 9.18
C LEU A 34 37.21 -16.85 9.64
N ALA A 35 37.72 -18.02 10.01
CA ALA A 35 36.91 -19.11 10.53
C ALA A 35 36.18 -18.70 11.82
N LEU A 36 36.84 -18.01 12.74
CA LEU A 36 36.22 -17.48 13.95
C LEU A 36 35.12 -16.47 13.64
N VAL A 37 35.32 -15.57 12.67
CA VAL A 37 34.30 -14.62 12.21
C VAL A 37 33.11 -15.35 11.60
N VAL A 38 33.33 -16.35 10.75
CA VAL A 38 32.26 -17.14 10.13
C VAL A 38 31.47 -17.92 11.18
N VAL A 39 32.13 -18.54 12.15
CA VAL A 39 31.48 -19.25 13.25
C VAL A 39 30.68 -18.27 14.12
N GLY A 40 31.29 -17.16 14.54
CA GLY A 40 30.62 -16.14 15.34
C GLY A 40 29.40 -15.55 14.62
N TRP A 41 29.52 -15.25 13.33
CA TRP A 41 28.41 -14.78 12.51
C TRP A 41 27.31 -15.84 12.37
N SER A 42 27.68 -17.10 12.13
CA SER A 42 26.71 -18.20 12.02
C SER A 42 25.93 -18.36 13.32
N THR A 43 26.61 -18.42 14.47
CA THR A 43 25.98 -18.50 15.78
C THR A 43 25.06 -17.30 16.03
N GLY A 44 25.52 -16.08 15.74
CA GLY A 44 24.71 -14.87 15.86
C GLY A 44 23.48 -14.89 14.96
N TRP A 45 23.61 -15.34 13.72
CA TRP A 45 22.50 -15.44 12.78
C TRP A 45 21.42 -16.43 13.24
N PHE A 46 21.81 -17.62 13.69
CA PHE A 46 20.87 -18.61 14.22
C PHE A 46 20.16 -18.09 15.48
N TRP A 47 20.86 -17.34 16.34
CA TRP A 47 20.24 -16.69 17.49
C TRP A 47 19.21 -15.62 17.09
N ILE A 48 19.52 -14.78 16.09
CA ILE A 48 18.57 -13.79 15.55
C ILE A 48 17.35 -14.48 14.93
N ARG A 49 17.56 -15.56 14.18
CA ARG A 49 16.47 -16.35 13.59
C ARG A 49 15.52 -16.88 14.65
N GLU A 50 16.04 -17.45 15.73
CA GLU A 50 15.22 -17.99 16.83
C GLU A 50 14.46 -16.85 17.54
N ARG A 51 15.14 -15.73 17.78
CA ARG A 51 14.53 -14.54 18.37
C ARG A 51 13.39 -14.00 17.51
N ALA A 52 13.54 -14.02 16.19
CA ALA A 52 12.51 -13.61 15.24
C ALA A 52 11.33 -14.59 15.23
N ALA A 53 11.59 -15.90 15.28
CA ALA A 53 10.54 -16.91 15.41
C ALA A 53 9.66 -16.66 16.65
N GLY A 54 10.30 -16.42 17.80
CA GLY A 54 9.59 -16.11 19.06
C GLY A 54 8.77 -14.82 19.01
N GLU A 55 9.25 -13.75 18.36
CA GLU A 55 8.44 -12.53 18.16
C GLU A 55 7.21 -12.79 17.30
N ILE A 56 7.36 -13.57 16.21
CA ILE A 56 6.27 -13.91 15.32
C ILE A 56 5.22 -14.72 16.09
N ASP A 57 5.64 -15.74 16.85
CA ASP A 57 4.74 -16.56 17.65
C ASP A 57 4.02 -15.73 18.73
N GLY A 58 4.75 -14.84 19.42
CA GLY A 58 4.15 -13.92 20.38
C GLY A 58 3.16 -12.95 19.74
N TRP A 59 3.44 -12.46 18.53
CA TRP A 59 2.52 -11.61 17.78
C TRP A 59 1.26 -12.37 17.34
N ILE A 60 1.40 -13.58 16.80
CA ILE A 60 0.27 -14.45 16.43
C ILE A 60 -0.61 -14.74 17.65
N ALA A 61 -0.01 -15.03 18.82
CA ALA A 61 -0.75 -15.26 20.05
C ALA A 61 -1.53 -14.02 20.52
N ARG A 62 -0.94 -12.82 20.43
CA ARG A 62 -1.63 -11.55 20.74
C ARG A 62 -2.81 -11.29 19.80
N GLU A 63 -2.63 -11.58 18.51
CA GLU A 63 -3.71 -11.47 17.53
C GLU A 63 -4.84 -12.47 17.80
N ALA A 64 -4.50 -13.72 18.16
CA ALA A 64 -5.48 -14.74 18.52
C ALA A 64 -6.30 -14.32 19.76
N ALA A 65 -5.65 -13.76 20.78
CA ALA A 65 -6.33 -13.21 21.95
C ALA A 65 -7.26 -12.03 21.61
N ALA A 66 -7.00 -11.32 20.51
CA ALA A 66 -7.84 -10.27 19.98
C ALA A 66 -8.90 -10.76 18.98
N GLY A 67 -9.10 -12.08 18.86
CA GLY A 67 -10.11 -12.72 18.02
C GLY A 67 -9.70 -12.87 16.54
N ARG A 68 -8.40 -12.85 16.25
CA ARG A 68 -7.85 -12.93 14.89
C ARG A 68 -6.81 -14.06 14.80
N THR A 69 -7.15 -15.14 14.13
CA THR A 69 -6.27 -16.29 13.99
C THR A 69 -5.49 -16.18 12.69
N TRP A 70 -4.18 -15.96 12.80
CA TRP A 70 -3.26 -15.96 11.67
C TRP A 70 -2.54 -17.30 11.56
N THR A 71 -2.55 -17.87 10.36
CA THR A 71 -1.88 -19.14 10.04
C THR A 71 -0.94 -18.94 8.87
N CYS A 72 0.36 -19.18 9.08
CA CYS A 72 1.37 -19.28 8.04
C CYS A 72 1.63 -20.77 7.76
N ALA A 73 1.08 -21.28 6.66
CA ALA A 73 1.25 -22.68 6.27
C ALA A 73 2.69 -22.94 5.81
N ASP A 74 3.24 -24.11 6.16
CA ASP A 74 4.61 -24.52 5.87
C ASP A 74 5.66 -23.45 6.20
N ARG A 75 5.48 -22.81 7.37
CA ARG A 75 6.34 -21.71 7.82
C ARG A 75 7.81 -22.11 7.81
N SER A 76 8.62 -21.36 7.09
CA SER A 76 10.08 -21.47 7.14
C SER A 76 10.75 -20.12 7.34
N LEU A 77 11.82 -20.12 8.14
CA LEU A 77 12.65 -18.95 8.44
C LEU A 77 14.07 -19.22 7.94
N GLY A 78 14.49 -18.48 6.92
CA GLY A 78 15.78 -18.59 6.24
C GLY A 78 16.44 -17.24 6.04
N GLY A 79 17.32 -17.12 5.03
CA GLY A 79 17.94 -15.84 4.64
C GLY A 79 19.42 -15.66 4.99
N TYR A 80 20.10 -16.70 5.50
CA TYR A 80 21.53 -16.66 5.78
C TYR A 80 22.34 -16.18 4.56
N PRO A 81 23.35 -15.29 4.73
CA PRO A 81 23.87 -14.78 6.00
C PRO A 81 23.28 -13.44 6.44
N PHE A 82 22.66 -12.67 5.56
CA PHE A 82 22.48 -11.21 5.77
C PHE A 82 21.03 -10.75 5.92
N ARG A 83 20.07 -11.68 5.83
CA ARG A 83 18.63 -11.39 5.97
C ARG A 83 17.93 -12.46 6.80
N ILE A 84 16.74 -12.10 7.26
CA ILE A 84 15.74 -13.01 7.79
C ILE A 84 14.59 -13.04 6.78
N GLU A 85 14.29 -14.23 6.30
CA GLU A 85 13.29 -14.48 5.27
C GLU A 85 12.25 -15.44 5.82
N LEU A 86 11.02 -14.95 5.98
CA LEU A 86 9.85 -15.72 6.38
C LEU A 86 9.08 -16.13 5.13
N ARG A 87 8.95 -17.43 4.88
CA ARG A 87 8.12 -17.97 3.79
C ARG A 87 6.94 -18.74 4.35
N CYS A 88 5.78 -18.55 3.72
CA CYS A 88 4.57 -19.32 3.93
C CYS A 88 4.09 -19.85 2.57
N SER A 89 3.64 -21.10 2.51
CA SER A 89 2.97 -21.64 1.30
C SER A 89 1.57 -21.05 1.11
N ALA A 90 0.95 -20.61 2.20
CA ALA A 90 -0.26 -19.81 2.23
C ALA A 90 -0.35 -19.03 3.56
N VAL A 91 -0.93 -17.84 3.53
CA VAL A 91 -1.28 -17.08 4.72
C VAL A 91 -2.79 -17.06 4.87
N THR A 92 -3.32 -17.51 6.00
CA THR A 92 -4.75 -17.49 6.29
C THR A 92 -5.03 -16.62 7.50
N LEU A 93 -6.04 -15.78 7.42
CA LEU A 93 -6.56 -14.97 8.51
C LEU A 93 -8.03 -15.32 8.73
N VAL A 94 -8.37 -15.77 9.93
CA VAL A 94 -9.75 -16.01 10.36
C VAL A 94 -10.13 -14.99 11.43
N ARG A 95 -11.26 -14.32 11.23
CA ARG A 95 -11.82 -13.32 12.15
C ARG A 95 -13.31 -13.55 12.30
N ALA A 96 -13.93 -12.84 13.24
CA ALA A 96 -15.38 -12.93 13.49
C ALA A 96 -16.24 -12.56 12.26
N ASP A 97 -15.73 -11.70 11.37
CA ASP A 97 -16.46 -11.19 10.21
C ASP A 97 -16.15 -11.93 8.91
N GLY A 98 -15.15 -12.82 8.89
CA GLY A 98 -14.76 -13.48 7.66
C GLY A 98 -13.45 -14.24 7.70
N ARG A 99 -13.12 -14.85 6.55
CA ARG A 99 -11.90 -15.61 6.31
C ARG A 99 -11.18 -15.05 5.09
N LEU A 100 -9.88 -14.80 5.23
CA LEU A 100 -9.00 -14.36 4.17
C LEU A 100 -7.93 -15.43 3.95
N ARG A 101 -7.64 -15.77 2.70
CA ARG A 101 -6.57 -16.68 2.32
C ARG A 101 -5.76 -16.03 1.21
N LEU A 102 -4.47 -15.92 1.46
CA LEU A 102 -3.47 -15.45 0.52
C LEU A 102 -2.58 -16.62 0.13
N GLY A 103 -2.17 -16.67 -1.14
CA GLY A 103 -1.25 -17.66 -1.69
C GLY A 103 0.16 -17.60 -1.07
N PRO A 104 1.16 -18.20 -1.75
CA PRO A 104 2.53 -18.20 -1.26
C PRO A 104 3.04 -16.78 -1.00
N SER A 105 3.56 -16.54 0.20
CA SER A 105 4.03 -15.22 0.62
C SER A 105 5.41 -15.30 1.23
N THR A 106 6.23 -14.29 0.96
CA THR A 106 7.58 -14.14 1.48
C THR A 106 7.74 -12.75 2.09
N ALA A 107 8.21 -12.69 3.33
CA ALA A 107 8.59 -11.45 3.99
C ALA A 107 10.09 -11.46 4.30
N VAL A 108 10.79 -10.38 3.96
CA VAL A 108 12.25 -10.27 4.10
C VAL A 108 12.59 -9.02 4.91
N ALA A 109 13.44 -9.18 5.91
CA ALA A 109 14.08 -8.09 6.64
C ALA A 109 15.60 -8.27 6.59
N GLN A 110 16.34 -7.20 6.29
CA GLN A 110 17.81 -7.23 6.28
C GLN A 110 18.34 -7.08 7.70
N ILE A 111 19.39 -7.82 8.06
CA ILE A 111 19.97 -7.77 9.43
C ILE A 111 20.52 -6.37 9.75
N TYR A 112 21.08 -5.69 8.74
CA TYR A 112 21.61 -4.32 8.86
C TYR A 112 20.53 -3.24 8.71
N GLN A 113 19.30 -3.60 8.33
CA GLN A 113 18.14 -2.69 8.23
C GLN A 113 16.86 -3.40 8.69
N PRO A 114 16.75 -3.78 9.97
CA PRO A 114 15.65 -4.64 10.46
C PRO A 114 14.28 -3.94 10.44
N ARG A 115 14.25 -2.61 10.34
CA ARG A 115 13.02 -1.81 10.25
C ARG A 115 12.45 -1.72 8.84
N LEU A 116 13.17 -2.21 7.83
CA LEU A 116 12.66 -2.33 6.46
C LEU A 116 12.20 -3.77 6.24
N ILE A 117 10.90 -3.94 6.08
CA ILE A 117 10.29 -5.22 5.73
C ILE A 117 9.80 -5.12 4.29
N VAL A 118 10.28 -6.02 3.44
CA VAL A 118 9.76 -6.20 2.07
C VAL A 118 8.90 -7.45 2.06
N PHE A 119 7.71 -7.33 1.50
CA PHE A 119 6.73 -8.41 1.41
C PHE A 119 6.44 -8.70 -0.06
N GLU A 120 6.44 -9.96 -0.43
CA GLU A 120 6.05 -10.40 -1.77
C GLU A 120 5.03 -11.52 -1.64
N SER A 121 4.04 -11.53 -2.53
CA SER A 121 3.06 -12.61 -2.55
C SER A 121 2.68 -12.99 -3.97
N ALA A 122 2.52 -14.28 -4.18
CA ALA A 122 1.84 -14.81 -5.34
C ALA A 122 0.34 -14.95 -5.05
N GLY A 123 -0.49 -14.77 -6.07
CA GLY A 123 -1.90 -15.12 -6.02
C GLY A 123 -2.11 -16.65 -5.91
N PRO A 124 -3.32 -17.12 -5.63
CA PRO A 124 -4.55 -16.31 -5.51
C PRO A 124 -4.73 -15.71 -4.10
N PHE A 125 -5.55 -14.67 -4.03
CA PHE A 125 -6.16 -14.18 -2.80
C PHE A 125 -7.66 -14.46 -2.84
N HIS A 126 -8.19 -14.96 -1.73
CA HIS A 126 -9.58 -15.30 -1.57
C HIS A 126 -10.08 -14.73 -0.25
N VAL A 127 -11.25 -14.08 -0.27
CA VAL A 127 -11.87 -13.50 0.92
C VAL A 127 -13.35 -13.85 0.96
N GLU A 128 -13.80 -14.27 2.13
CA GLU A 128 -15.20 -14.49 2.47
C GLU A 128 -15.53 -13.58 3.65
N GLN A 129 -16.48 -12.67 3.50
CA GLN A 129 -16.90 -11.74 4.55
C GLN A 129 -18.42 -11.59 4.53
N GLY A 130 -19.12 -12.24 5.46
CA GLY A 130 -20.58 -12.36 5.39
C GLY A 130 -21.04 -12.98 4.07
N ASP A 131 -21.91 -12.29 3.34
CA ASP A 131 -22.41 -12.71 2.02
C ASP A 131 -21.47 -12.34 0.86
N LEU A 132 -20.39 -11.61 1.13
CA LEU A 132 -19.42 -11.17 0.12
C LEU A 132 -18.33 -12.22 -0.07
N THR A 133 -18.12 -12.63 -1.31
CA THR A 133 -16.98 -13.48 -1.70
C THR A 133 -16.15 -12.76 -2.74
N GLY A 134 -14.84 -12.63 -2.50
CA GLY A 134 -13.90 -11.97 -3.39
C GLY A 134 -12.75 -12.88 -3.78
N ASP A 135 -12.45 -12.93 -5.07
CA ASP A 135 -11.26 -13.58 -5.62
C ASP A 135 -10.38 -12.50 -6.24
N ALA A 136 -9.08 -12.52 -5.93
CA ALA A 136 -8.11 -11.66 -6.56
C ALA A 136 -6.88 -12.45 -7.02
N ALA A 137 -6.36 -12.08 -8.18
CA ALA A 137 -5.13 -12.58 -8.73
C ALA A 137 -4.31 -11.41 -9.29
N TRP A 138 -3.01 -11.62 -9.40
CA TRP A 138 -2.07 -10.65 -9.94
C TRP A 138 -0.85 -11.39 -10.48
N LYS A 139 -0.05 -10.69 -11.30
CA LYS A 139 1.22 -11.21 -11.79
C LYS A 139 2.31 -11.10 -10.72
N ASN A 140 2.49 -9.90 -10.18
CA ASN A 140 3.43 -9.61 -9.11
C ASN A 140 2.75 -8.74 -8.05
N LEU A 141 3.06 -8.99 -6.78
CA LEU A 141 2.68 -8.11 -5.67
C LEU A 141 3.90 -7.94 -4.78
N GLN A 142 4.30 -6.68 -4.58
CA GLN A 142 5.38 -6.31 -3.69
C GLN A 142 4.93 -5.18 -2.76
N GLY A 143 5.12 -5.37 -1.46
CA GLY A 143 4.92 -4.36 -0.44
C GLY A 143 6.25 -4.02 0.24
N SER A 144 6.38 -2.81 0.74
CA SER A 144 7.46 -2.43 1.63
C SER A 144 6.94 -1.61 2.80
N PHE A 145 7.52 -1.83 3.96
CA PHE A 145 7.18 -1.12 5.19
C PHE A 145 8.47 -0.69 5.88
N HIS A 146 8.60 0.61 6.11
CA HIS A 146 9.72 1.22 6.82
C HIS A 146 9.25 1.68 8.19
N GLY A 147 9.60 0.94 9.24
CA GLY A 147 9.32 1.29 10.63
C GLY A 147 10.20 2.42 11.17
N ALA A 148 9.64 3.20 12.10
CA ALA A 148 10.34 4.20 12.92
C ALA A 148 10.21 3.84 14.42
N ALA A 149 10.79 4.64 15.32
CA ALA A 149 10.64 4.39 16.77
C ALA A 149 9.20 4.66 17.26
N ASP A 150 8.54 5.55 16.55
CA ASP A 150 7.31 6.27 16.86
C ASP A 150 6.24 6.05 15.79
N GLY A 151 6.41 5.02 14.95
CA GLY A 151 5.46 4.66 13.90
C GLY A 151 6.16 4.06 12.68
N PHE A 152 5.97 4.69 11.52
CA PHE A 152 6.55 4.28 10.25
C PHE A 152 6.94 5.51 9.45
N THR A 153 7.83 5.39 8.47
CA THR A 153 8.18 6.51 7.57
C THR A 153 7.57 6.35 6.19
N ARG A 154 7.33 5.11 5.77
CA ARG A 154 6.73 4.78 4.47
C ARG A 154 6.13 3.38 4.49
N ALA A 155 4.96 3.25 3.89
CA ALA A 155 4.39 1.98 3.46
C ALA A 155 4.08 2.08 1.97
N SER A 156 4.45 1.07 1.21
CA SER A 156 4.19 1.00 -0.23
C SER A 156 3.63 -0.38 -0.58
N LEU A 157 2.74 -0.43 -1.56
CA LEU A 157 2.26 -1.64 -2.19
C LEU A 157 2.19 -1.41 -3.69
N VAL A 158 2.76 -2.32 -4.46
CA VAL A 158 2.77 -2.31 -5.92
C VAL A 158 2.22 -3.65 -6.39
N VAL A 159 1.24 -3.61 -7.29
CA VAL A 159 0.59 -4.80 -7.85
C VAL A 159 0.55 -4.69 -9.36
N ASP A 160 1.15 -5.67 -10.03
CA ASP A 160 1.14 -5.80 -11.48
C ASP A 160 0.01 -6.70 -11.95
N ALA A 161 -0.71 -6.25 -12.96
CA ALA A 161 -1.85 -6.94 -13.56
C ALA A 161 -2.89 -7.44 -12.52
N PRO A 162 -3.38 -6.58 -11.60
CA PRO A 162 -4.43 -7.00 -10.66
C PRO A 162 -5.70 -7.39 -11.42
N ASN A 163 -6.33 -8.47 -10.99
CA ASN A 163 -7.64 -8.92 -11.45
C ASN A 163 -8.46 -9.33 -10.22
N VAL A 164 -9.56 -8.64 -9.98
CA VAL A 164 -10.41 -8.80 -8.79
C VAL A 164 -11.83 -9.08 -9.25
N THR A 165 -12.45 -10.09 -8.67
CA THR A 165 -13.87 -10.42 -8.84
C THR A 165 -14.54 -10.48 -7.48
N VAL A 166 -15.62 -9.72 -7.30
CA VAL A 166 -16.42 -9.68 -6.07
C VAL A 166 -17.84 -10.13 -6.39
N LYS A 167 -18.36 -11.05 -5.58
CA LYS A 167 -19.71 -11.61 -5.66
C LYS A 167 -20.47 -11.26 -4.37
N GLY A 168 -21.79 -11.15 -4.46
CA GLY A 168 -22.68 -10.88 -3.32
C GLY A 168 -22.96 -9.40 -3.04
N ALA A 169 -22.18 -8.47 -3.62
CA ALA A 169 -22.45 -7.03 -3.49
C ALA A 169 -23.63 -6.57 -4.37
N GLU A 170 -23.74 -7.16 -5.57
CA GLU A 170 -24.79 -6.91 -6.55
C GLU A 170 -25.23 -8.25 -7.19
N PRO A 171 -26.38 -8.33 -7.89
CA PRO A 171 -26.82 -9.54 -8.56
C PRO A 171 -25.80 -10.06 -9.60
N SER A 172 -25.10 -9.15 -10.27
CA SER A 172 -23.97 -9.50 -11.15
C SER A 172 -22.63 -9.35 -10.42
N PRO A 173 -21.68 -10.28 -10.63
CA PRO A 173 -20.33 -10.13 -10.11
C PRO A 173 -19.69 -8.83 -10.58
N ILE A 174 -19.02 -8.13 -9.65
CA ILE A 174 -18.19 -6.96 -9.95
C ILE A 174 -16.81 -7.46 -10.34
N ALA A 175 -16.35 -7.12 -11.54
CA ALA A 175 -15.05 -7.54 -12.05
C ALA A 175 -14.22 -6.32 -12.41
N VAL A 176 -13.04 -6.20 -11.83
CA VAL A 176 -12.11 -5.09 -12.06
C VAL A 176 -10.73 -5.65 -12.30
N SER A 177 -10.16 -5.34 -13.45
CA SER A 177 -8.74 -5.60 -13.75
C SER A 177 -8.00 -4.28 -13.95
N GLY A 178 -6.67 -4.34 -13.93
CA GLY A 178 -5.82 -3.20 -14.25
C GLY A 178 -4.44 -3.64 -14.73
N LYS A 179 -3.65 -2.70 -15.26
CA LYS A 179 -2.25 -2.99 -15.64
C LYS A 179 -1.30 -2.87 -14.46
N HIS A 180 -1.47 -1.83 -13.66
CA HIS A 180 -0.55 -1.51 -12.57
C HIS A 180 -1.26 -0.70 -11.49
N LEU A 181 -1.11 -1.13 -10.23
CA LEU A 181 -1.66 -0.47 -9.04
C LEU A 181 -0.50 -0.14 -8.10
N GLU A 182 -0.41 1.12 -7.69
CA GLU A 182 0.51 1.59 -6.67
C GLU A 182 -0.29 2.22 -5.53
N LEU A 183 0.06 1.87 -4.30
CA LEU A 183 -0.45 2.48 -3.08
C LEU A 183 0.75 2.90 -2.24
N HIS A 184 0.76 4.14 -1.79
CA HIS A 184 1.79 4.67 -0.91
C HIS A 184 1.13 5.38 0.26
N ALA A 185 1.70 5.18 1.45
CA ALA A 185 1.34 5.89 2.64
C ALA A 185 2.62 6.40 3.32
N ARG A 186 2.56 7.63 3.84
CA ARG A 186 3.63 8.20 4.67
C ARG A 186 3.02 9.11 5.74
N PRO A 187 3.60 9.21 6.93
CA PRO A 187 3.22 10.25 7.86
C PRO A 187 3.36 11.63 7.22
N SER A 188 2.39 12.50 7.50
CA SER A 188 2.42 13.88 7.02
C SER A 188 3.45 14.68 7.83
N PRO A 189 4.46 15.30 7.19
CA PRO A 189 5.52 16.02 7.88
C PRO A 189 4.97 17.11 8.82
N GLY A 190 5.36 17.07 10.11
CA GLY A 190 4.94 18.05 11.12
C GLY A 190 3.49 17.93 11.61
N ARG A 191 2.70 17.01 11.06
CA ARG A 191 1.30 16.78 11.47
C ARG A 191 1.07 15.42 12.12
N TYR A 192 1.92 14.42 11.83
CA TYR A 192 1.75 13.09 12.40
C TYR A 192 1.74 13.07 13.94
N GLU A 193 2.61 13.87 14.58
CA GLU A 193 2.68 13.94 16.05
C GLU A 193 1.48 14.68 16.67
N SER A 194 0.89 15.63 15.95
CA SER A 194 -0.17 16.51 16.47
C SER A 194 -1.57 15.95 16.25
N ASP A 195 -1.88 15.56 15.01
CA ASP A 195 -3.21 15.07 14.63
C ASP A 195 -3.19 13.69 13.96
N GLY A 196 -2.04 13.00 13.94
CA GLY A 196 -1.94 11.67 13.36
C GLY A 196 -2.13 11.64 11.85
N ALA A 197 -1.86 12.74 11.14
CA ALA A 197 -2.04 12.81 9.69
C ALA A 197 -1.10 11.88 8.90
N VAL A 198 -1.66 11.15 7.94
CA VAL A 198 -0.96 10.27 7.00
C VAL A 198 -1.35 10.67 5.59
N ASP A 199 -0.37 11.00 4.76
CA ASP A 199 -0.55 11.22 3.33
C ASP A 199 -0.67 9.86 2.63
N LEU A 200 -1.66 9.73 1.77
CA LEU A 200 -1.99 8.55 0.97
C LEU A 200 -1.91 8.93 -0.51
N SER A 201 -1.27 8.09 -1.32
CA SER A 201 -1.29 8.17 -2.77
C SER A 201 -1.69 6.82 -3.36
N LEU A 202 -2.63 6.82 -4.29
CA LEU A 202 -3.11 5.65 -5.02
C LEU A 202 -3.08 5.96 -6.50
N ARG A 203 -2.46 5.08 -7.28
CA ARG A 203 -2.41 5.15 -8.74
C ARG A 203 -2.84 3.81 -9.30
N LEU A 204 -3.88 3.80 -10.12
CA LEU A 204 -4.34 2.62 -10.85
C LEU A 204 -4.35 2.96 -12.33
N ASN A 205 -3.52 2.27 -13.09
CA ASN A 205 -3.35 2.48 -14.52
C ASN A 205 -4.04 1.39 -15.32
N HIS A 206 -4.73 1.82 -16.38
CA HIS A 206 -5.46 0.97 -17.31
C HIS A 206 -6.43 -0.01 -16.63
N ALA A 207 -7.27 0.52 -15.74
CA ALA A 207 -8.36 -0.22 -15.13
C ALA A 207 -9.45 -0.56 -16.15
N GLU A 208 -9.85 -1.81 -16.19
CA GLU A 208 -10.98 -2.29 -16.98
C GLU A 208 -12.06 -2.78 -16.01
N ALA A 209 -13.27 -2.30 -16.21
CA ALA A 209 -14.41 -2.62 -15.36
C ALA A 209 -15.66 -2.68 -16.24
N PRO A 210 -16.15 -3.87 -16.62
CA PRO A 210 -17.27 -4.00 -17.55
C PRO A 210 -18.55 -3.25 -17.12
N GLN A 211 -18.78 -3.14 -15.80
CA GLN A 211 -19.87 -2.36 -15.23
C GLN A 211 -19.73 -0.88 -15.56
N LEU A 212 -18.51 -0.36 -15.52
CA LEU A 212 -18.21 1.02 -15.87
C LEU A 212 -18.27 1.23 -17.40
N ASP A 213 -17.90 0.24 -18.19
CA ASP A 213 -18.01 0.30 -19.66
C ASP A 213 -19.47 0.47 -20.09
N ALA A 214 -20.37 -0.30 -19.49
CA ALA A 214 -21.81 -0.20 -19.73
C ALA A 214 -22.38 1.17 -19.34
N LEU A 215 -21.89 1.75 -18.24
CA LEU A 215 -22.31 3.08 -17.79
C LEU A 215 -21.76 4.21 -18.68
N THR A 216 -20.51 4.07 -19.13
CA THR A 216 -19.79 5.13 -19.83
C THR A 216 -19.94 5.09 -21.35
N GLY A 217 -20.39 3.96 -21.90
CA GLY A 217 -20.50 3.73 -23.34
C GLY A 217 -19.16 3.57 -24.05
N THR A 218 -18.06 3.38 -23.31
CA THR A 218 -16.72 3.16 -23.86
C THR A 218 -16.01 2.01 -23.15
N GLN A 219 -15.23 1.24 -23.90
CA GLN A 219 -14.35 0.19 -23.39
C GLN A 219 -12.92 0.69 -23.16
N ASP A 220 -12.69 2.00 -23.28
CA ASP A 220 -11.38 2.60 -23.03
C ASP A 220 -10.93 2.31 -21.59
N PRO A 221 -9.63 2.02 -21.39
CA PRO A 221 -9.09 1.81 -20.05
C PRO A 221 -9.21 3.08 -19.20
N ALA A 222 -9.55 2.90 -17.92
CA ALA A 222 -9.62 4.00 -16.95
C ALA A 222 -8.29 4.17 -16.23
N ASN A 223 -7.88 5.41 -15.96
CA ASN A 223 -6.79 5.72 -15.03
C ASN A 223 -7.37 6.44 -13.82
N VAL A 224 -6.94 6.02 -12.64
CA VAL A 224 -7.34 6.61 -11.35
C VAL A 224 -6.08 7.08 -10.63
N ALA A 225 -6.07 8.34 -10.23
CA ALA A 225 -5.06 8.91 -9.36
C ALA A 225 -5.73 9.59 -8.18
N LEU A 226 -5.32 9.23 -6.98
CA LEU A 226 -5.87 9.72 -5.72
C LEU A 226 -4.72 10.12 -4.81
N ASP A 227 -4.69 11.37 -4.38
CA ASP A 227 -3.80 11.89 -3.35
C ASP A 227 -4.68 12.49 -2.23
N ALA A 228 -4.54 11.99 -1.01
CA ALA A 228 -5.35 12.38 0.13
C ALA A 228 -4.55 12.39 1.43
N THR A 229 -5.01 13.13 2.43
CA THR A 229 -4.44 13.14 3.79
C THR A 229 -5.49 12.65 4.77
N LEU A 230 -5.20 11.55 5.46
CA LEU A 230 -6.05 10.97 6.49
C LEU A 230 -5.59 11.46 7.86
N THR A 231 -6.41 12.24 8.57
CA THR A 231 -6.13 12.65 9.96
C THR A 231 -6.52 11.56 10.94
N GLN A 232 -6.02 11.62 12.17
CA GLN A 232 -6.30 10.66 13.24
C GLN A 232 -5.99 9.20 12.85
N ALA A 233 -5.10 8.95 11.89
CA ALA A 233 -4.77 7.59 11.45
C ALA A 233 -4.13 6.76 12.59
N ILE A 234 -3.56 7.43 13.60
CA ILE A 234 -2.97 6.81 14.79
C ILE A 234 -3.97 6.05 15.68
N VAL A 235 -5.29 6.28 15.55
CA VAL A 235 -6.29 5.50 16.32
C VAL A 235 -6.63 4.17 15.65
N LEU A 236 -6.29 4.02 14.37
CA LEU A 236 -6.53 2.80 13.61
C LEU A 236 -5.65 1.66 14.13
N ARG A 237 -6.25 0.48 14.20
CA ARG A 237 -5.63 -0.78 14.62
C ARG A 237 -6.03 -1.88 13.63
N THR A 238 -5.87 -3.14 14.02
CA THR A 238 -6.11 -4.33 13.18
C THR A 238 -7.51 -4.94 13.35
N GLY A 239 -8.52 -4.17 13.76
CA GLY A 239 -9.90 -4.64 13.90
C GLY A 239 -10.67 -4.82 12.60
N THR A 240 -11.97 -5.07 12.73
CA THR A 240 -12.90 -5.07 11.59
C THR A 240 -13.00 -3.66 11.01
N VAL A 241 -13.24 -3.55 9.70
CA VAL A 241 -13.30 -2.25 9.01
C VAL A 241 -14.32 -1.31 9.68
N ALA A 242 -15.53 -1.82 9.96
CA ALA A 242 -16.57 -1.08 10.66
C ALA A 242 -16.09 -0.49 12.00
N ARG A 243 -15.41 -1.30 12.82
CA ARG A 243 -14.93 -0.86 14.14
C ARG A 243 -13.82 0.19 14.04
N GLU A 244 -12.91 0.04 13.07
CA GLU A 244 -11.82 0.99 12.88
C GLU A 244 -12.34 2.32 12.32
N LEU A 245 -13.30 2.28 11.38
CA LEU A 245 -13.97 3.49 10.89
C LEU A 245 -14.75 4.20 12.00
N GLU A 246 -15.40 3.47 12.91
CA GLU A 246 -16.10 4.07 14.04
C GLU A 246 -15.13 4.74 15.02
N ARG A 247 -14.00 4.11 15.34
CA ARG A 247 -12.97 4.76 16.17
C ARG A 247 -12.41 6.02 15.53
N TRP A 248 -12.13 5.95 14.22
CA TRP A 248 -11.64 7.08 13.46
C TRP A 248 -12.64 8.24 13.45
N ARG A 249 -13.93 7.93 13.27
CA ARG A 249 -15.02 8.90 13.37
C ARG A 249 -15.11 9.51 14.77
N GLN A 250 -15.10 8.69 15.81
CA GLN A 250 -15.16 9.16 17.21
C GLN A 250 -13.95 10.05 17.58
N ALA A 251 -12.80 9.83 16.95
CA ALA A 251 -11.62 10.68 17.08
C ALA A 251 -11.72 12.01 16.31
N GLY A 252 -12.81 12.24 15.57
CA GLY A 252 -12.97 13.42 14.71
C GLY A 252 -12.13 13.34 13.43
N GLY A 253 -11.84 12.14 12.97
CA GLY A 253 -11.06 11.89 11.76
C GLY A 253 -11.68 12.49 10.51
N THR A 254 -10.82 13.06 9.66
CA THR A 254 -11.15 13.68 8.39
C THR A 254 -10.21 13.17 7.29
N LEU A 255 -10.76 13.00 6.09
CA LEU A 255 -10.06 12.67 4.87
C LEU A 255 -10.03 13.92 4.00
N ASP A 256 -8.87 14.54 3.91
CA ASP A 256 -8.62 15.67 3.02
C ASP A 256 -8.21 15.17 1.64
N LEU A 257 -9.11 15.30 0.67
CA LEU A 257 -8.92 14.89 -0.72
C LEU A 257 -8.19 15.99 -1.49
N THR A 258 -6.87 15.92 -1.51
CA THR A 258 -6.01 16.89 -2.21
C THR A 258 -6.23 16.87 -3.72
N ALA A 259 -6.31 15.66 -4.29
CA ALA A 259 -6.59 15.45 -5.71
C ALA A 259 -7.14 14.04 -5.95
N LEU A 260 -8.27 13.97 -6.63
CA LEU A 260 -8.75 12.75 -7.29
C LEU A 260 -8.86 13.07 -8.78
N SER A 261 -8.30 12.21 -9.63
CA SER A 261 -8.41 12.31 -11.08
C SER A 261 -8.79 10.95 -11.62
N LEU A 262 -9.89 10.91 -12.36
CA LEU A 262 -10.35 9.75 -13.12
C LEU A 262 -10.37 10.15 -14.60
N SER A 263 -9.83 9.30 -15.45
CA SER A 263 -9.89 9.49 -16.91
C SER A 263 -10.24 8.18 -17.59
N LYS A 264 -11.23 8.19 -18.48
CA LYS A 264 -11.65 7.04 -19.29
C LYS A 264 -12.06 7.53 -20.68
N GLY A 265 -11.25 7.26 -21.70
CA GLY A 265 -11.45 7.82 -23.04
C GLY A 265 -11.48 9.36 -23.04
N ALA A 266 -12.57 9.95 -23.57
CA ALA A 266 -12.78 11.39 -23.59
C ALA A 266 -13.25 11.97 -22.24
N GLN A 267 -13.69 11.11 -21.31
CA GLN A 267 -14.26 11.52 -20.02
C GLN A 267 -13.13 11.75 -19.02
N ARG A 268 -13.17 12.91 -18.36
CA ARG A 268 -12.26 13.23 -17.25
C ARG A 268 -13.06 13.79 -16.09
N VAL A 269 -12.77 13.33 -14.88
CA VAL A 269 -13.36 13.82 -13.63
C VAL A 269 -12.23 14.11 -12.67
N GLN A 270 -12.25 15.30 -12.09
CA GLN A 270 -11.39 15.68 -10.99
C GLN A 270 -12.23 16.05 -9.77
N ALA A 271 -11.76 15.66 -8.60
CA ALA A 271 -12.40 16.00 -7.34
C ALA A 271 -11.36 16.49 -6.32
N LYS A 272 -11.76 17.45 -5.50
CA LYS A 272 -11.02 17.92 -4.34
C LYS A 272 -12.01 18.22 -3.22
N GLY A 273 -11.60 18.11 -1.97
CA GLY A 273 -12.51 18.44 -0.88
C GLY A 273 -12.15 17.76 0.43
N THR A 274 -13.03 17.85 1.41
CA THR A 274 -12.81 17.25 2.72
C THR A 274 -14.02 16.42 3.09
N LEU A 275 -13.76 15.19 3.54
CA LEU A 275 -14.76 14.20 3.92
C LEU A 275 -14.55 13.77 5.37
N ALA A 276 -15.64 13.50 6.06
CA ALA A 276 -15.71 12.92 7.39
C ALA A 276 -16.85 11.90 7.42
N LEU A 277 -17.10 11.28 8.58
CA LEU A 277 -18.28 10.44 8.79
C LEU A 277 -19.25 11.12 9.75
N ASP A 278 -20.53 11.17 9.39
CA ASP A 278 -21.59 11.70 10.23
C ASP A 278 -22.03 10.70 11.32
N GLY A 279 -22.94 11.14 12.20
CA GLY A 279 -23.48 10.31 13.28
C GLY A 279 -24.30 9.09 12.81
N ALA A 280 -24.63 9.00 11.52
CA ALA A 280 -25.31 7.88 10.90
C ALA A 280 -24.36 6.99 10.06
N HIS A 281 -23.05 7.13 10.26
CA HIS A 281 -21.97 6.40 9.59
C HIS A 281 -21.89 6.65 8.07
N ARG A 282 -22.35 7.81 7.61
CA ARG A 282 -22.33 8.18 6.20
C ARG A 282 -21.21 9.19 5.93
N PRO A 283 -20.63 9.19 4.71
CA PRO A 283 -19.72 10.25 4.29
C PRO A 283 -20.42 11.61 4.33
N ALA A 284 -19.80 12.58 4.99
CA ALA A 284 -20.27 13.96 5.08
C ALA A 284 -19.11 14.92 4.79
N GLY A 285 -19.39 16.02 4.10
CA GLY A 285 -18.36 16.97 3.71
C GLY A 285 -18.67 17.71 2.42
N GLN A 286 -17.66 18.39 1.88
CA GLN A 286 -17.77 19.12 0.63
C GLN A 286 -16.73 18.60 -0.37
N ILE A 287 -17.17 18.31 -1.59
CA ILE A 287 -16.36 17.92 -2.72
C ILE A 287 -16.59 18.92 -3.86
N ASP A 288 -15.53 19.58 -4.28
CA ASP A 288 -15.49 20.38 -5.49
C ASP A 288 -15.17 19.45 -6.66
N LEU A 289 -16.09 19.37 -7.63
CA LEU A 289 -15.94 18.54 -8.81
C LEU A 289 -15.62 19.39 -10.04
N ARG A 290 -14.78 18.83 -10.91
CA ARG A 290 -14.59 19.31 -12.28
C ARG A 290 -14.72 18.13 -13.21
N ALA A 291 -15.41 18.29 -14.33
CA ALA A 291 -15.56 17.21 -15.29
C ALA A 291 -15.48 17.73 -16.73
N ALA A 292 -15.02 16.88 -17.64
CA ALA A 292 -15.03 17.10 -19.08
C ALA A 292 -15.55 15.83 -19.78
N GLY A 293 -16.31 16.00 -20.86
CA GLY A 293 -16.83 14.89 -21.66
C GLY A 293 -17.92 14.06 -20.98
N VAL A 294 -18.46 14.51 -19.85
CA VAL A 294 -19.53 13.82 -19.10
C VAL A 294 -20.93 14.25 -19.52
N ASP A 295 -21.06 15.23 -20.42
CA ASP A 295 -22.35 15.78 -20.85
C ASP A 295 -23.24 14.72 -21.49
N ALA A 296 -22.65 13.80 -22.27
CA ALA A 296 -23.35 12.67 -22.87
C ALA A 296 -23.86 11.66 -21.82
N LEU A 297 -23.12 11.47 -20.72
CA LEU A 297 -23.54 10.59 -19.61
C LEU A 297 -24.71 11.19 -18.83
N VAL A 298 -24.63 12.48 -18.53
CA VAL A 298 -25.73 13.20 -17.87
C VAL A 298 -26.97 13.18 -18.77
N GLY A 299 -26.81 13.40 -20.07
CA GLY A 299 -27.89 13.29 -21.06
C GLY A 299 -28.52 11.89 -21.13
N GLY A 300 -27.70 10.83 -21.06
CA GLY A 300 -28.18 9.44 -21.04
C GLY A 300 -28.97 9.08 -19.78
N ILE A 301 -28.47 9.46 -18.60
CA ILE A 301 -29.15 9.22 -17.31
C ILE A 301 -30.44 10.03 -17.19
N VAL A 302 -30.41 11.31 -17.60
CA VAL A 302 -31.60 12.18 -17.58
C VAL A 302 -32.61 11.76 -18.65
N GLY A 303 -32.16 11.37 -19.84
CA GLY A 303 -33.01 10.86 -20.92
C GLY A 303 -33.73 9.56 -20.56
N GLN A 304 -33.04 8.63 -19.90
CA GLN A 304 -33.66 7.39 -19.40
C GLN A 304 -34.64 7.63 -18.26
N ARG A 305 -34.45 8.68 -17.44
CA ARG A 305 -35.30 8.94 -16.27
C ARG A 305 -36.48 9.89 -16.56
N PHE A 306 -36.40 10.74 -17.58
CA PHE A 306 -37.40 11.80 -17.84
C PHE A 306 -38.02 11.80 -19.25
N GLY A 307 -37.62 10.88 -20.14
CA GLY A 307 -38.11 10.83 -21.52
C GLY A 307 -37.43 11.88 -22.42
N SER A 308 -37.22 11.52 -23.68
CA SER A 308 -36.47 12.29 -24.69
C SER A 308 -36.94 13.73 -24.88
N ASP A 309 -38.21 14.00 -24.61
CA ASP A 309 -38.84 15.28 -24.98
C ASP A 309 -38.72 16.36 -23.89
N ARG A 310 -38.44 15.97 -22.64
CA ARG A 310 -38.25 16.91 -21.51
C ARG A 310 -36.79 17.12 -21.11
N GLY A 311 -35.89 16.21 -21.50
CA GLY A 311 -34.44 16.32 -21.25
C GLY A 311 -33.77 17.46 -22.01
N ALA A 312 -34.23 17.77 -23.22
CA ALA A 312 -33.69 18.86 -24.05
C ALA A 312 -33.95 20.26 -23.44
N LEU A 313 -35.11 20.46 -22.80
CA LEU A 313 -35.49 21.72 -22.17
C LEU A 313 -34.72 21.98 -20.87
N VAL A 314 -34.46 20.94 -20.07
CA VAL A 314 -33.63 21.05 -18.85
C VAL A 314 -32.15 21.22 -19.20
N GLY A 315 -31.67 20.57 -20.26
CA GLY A 315 -30.30 20.75 -20.77
C GLY A 315 -30.00 22.19 -21.21
N GLN A 316 -30.96 22.88 -21.86
CA GLN A 316 -30.80 24.27 -22.26
C GLN A 316 -30.86 25.26 -21.08
N LEU A 317 -31.67 24.98 -20.05
CA LEU A 317 -31.76 25.83 -18.85
C LEU A 317 -30.51 25.71 -17.96
N VAL A 318 -29.94 24.51 -17.82
CA VAL A 318 -28.68 24.30 -17.09
C VAL A 318 -27.48 24.84 -17.89
N GLY A 319 -27.53 24.77 -19.22
CA GLY A 319 -26.53 25.39 -20.10
C GLY A 319 -26.49 26.92 -19.99
N GLY A 320 -27.64 27.58 -19.83
CA GLY A 320 -27.75 29.04 -19.75
C GLY A 320 -27.48 29.66 -18.37
N LEU A 321 -27.69 28.92 -17.28
CA LEU A 321 -27.46 29.42 -15.91
C LEU A 321 -26.01 29.24 -15.41
N LEU A 322 -25.20 28.41 -16.08
CA LEU A 322 -23.80 28.17 -15.73
C LEU A 322 -22.84 29.16 -16.40
N GLY A 323 -23.12 30.46 -16.32
CA GLY A 323 -22.23 31.55 -16.74
C GLY A 323 -20.89 31.56 -15.99
N LEU A 324 -20.05 30.56 -16.24
CA LEU A 324 -18.82 30.27 -15.52
C LEU A 324 -17.63 30.66 -16.40
N GLY A 325 -17.00 31.76 -16.01
CA GLY A 325 -15.82 32.31 -16.65
C GLY A 325 -14.71 31.27 -16.80
N GLN A 326 -14.16 31.24 -18.01
CA GLN A 326 -13.00 30.44 -18.39
C GLN A 326 -11.79 30.88 -17.56
N ARG A 327 -11.20 29.96 -16.80
CA ARG A 327 -9.82 30.11 -16.31
C ARG A 327 -9.01 28.94 -16.84
N PRO A 328 -8.01 29.17 -17.71
CA PRO A 328 -7.14 28.11 -18.20
C PRO A 328 -6.29 27.56 -17.05
N ASP A 329 -6.32 26.24 -16.87
CA ASP A 329 -5.36 25.52 -16.02
C ASP A 329 -4.07 25.28 -16.83
N ARG A 330 -2.91 25.56 -16.25
CA ARG A 330 -1.63 25.75 -16.98
C ARG A 330 -0.87 24.46 -17.31
N ASP A 331 -1.36 23.29 -16.93
CA ASP A 331 -0.62 22.02 -17.02
C ASP A 331 -1.37 20.88 -17.77
N ALA A 332 -2.25 21.19 -18.72
CA ALA A 332 -2.92 20.16 -19.55
C ALA A 332 -2.21 19.92 -20.90
N PRO A 333 -2.02 18.66 -21.35
CA PRO A 333 -1.61 18.35 -22.71
C PRO A 333 -2.57 18.96 -23.74
N THR A 334 -2.01 19.47 -24.84
CA THR A 334 -2.60 20.45 -25.77
C THR A 334 -3.84 20.02 -26.57
N ASP A 335 -4.40 18.82 -26.35
CA ASP A 335 -5.54 18.26 -27.09
C ASP A 335 -6.70 17.75 -26.20
N ALA A 336 -6.71 18.08 -24.90
CA ALA A 336 -7.79 17.66 -23.99
C ALA A 336 -8.90 18.74 -23.87
N PRO A 337 -10.20 18.39 -23.99
CA PRO A 337 -11.28 19.34 -23.72
C PRO A 337 -11.14 19.94 -22.30
N PRO A 338 -11.35 21.27 -22.16
CA PRO A 338 -11.13 21.97 -20.90
C PRO A 338 -12.07 21.45 -19.81
N LEU A 339 -11.53 21.21 -18.62
CA LEU A 339 -12.31 20.77 -17.45
C LEU A 339 -13.33 21.85 -17.06
N LYS A 340 -14.62 21.48 -17.04
CA LYS A 340 -15.69 22.36 -16.60
C LYS A 340 -15.86 22.22 -15.09
N ALA A 341 -15.78 23.34 -14.37
CA ALA A 341 -16.10 23.38 -12.95
C ALA A 341 -17.58 23.06 -12.76
N LEU A 342 -17.86 22.03 -11.96
CA LEU A 342 -19.21 21.73 -11.50
C LEU A 342 -19.42 22.43 -10.15
N PRO A 343 -20.65 22.86 -9.83
CA PRO A 343 -21.01 23.31 -8.49
C PRO A 343 -20.53 22.33 -7.41
N PRO A 344 -20.16 22.84 -6.23
CA PRO A 344 -19.71 21.99 -5.13
C PRO A 344 -20.80 21.00 -4.74
N LEU A 345 -20.41 19.74 -4.59
CA LEU A 345 -21.22 18.70 -3.99
C LEU A 345 -21.05 18.75 -2.48
N ARG A 346 -22.17 18.90 -1.76
CA ARG A 346 -22.20 18.75 -0.31
C ARG A 346 -22.90 17.46 0.06
N LEU A 347 -22.24 16.68 0.88
CA LEU A 347 -22.78 15.46 1.47
C LEU A 347 -23.20 15.83 2.90
N VAL A 348 -24.51 15.90 3.13
CA VAL A 348 -25.09 16.28 4.43
C VAL A 348 -26.29 15.41 4.71
N ASP A 349 -26.32 14.76 5.88
CA ASP A 349 -27.40 13.89 6.36
C ASP A 349 -27.82 12.82 5.34
N GLY A 350 -26.84 12.21 4.68
CA GLY A 350 -27.06 11.19 3.63
C GLY A 350 -27.68 11.70 2.32
N LYS A 351 -27.86 13.02 2.15
CA LYS A 351 -28.32 13.64 0.90
C LYS A 351 -27.14 14.23 0.15
N ILE A 352 -27.17 14.07 -1.17
CA ILE A 352 -26.26 14.77 -2.08
C ILE A 352 -26.90 16.10 -2.45
N VAL A 353 -26.31 17.20 -2.00
CA VAL A 353 -26.73 18.55 -2.32
C VAL A 353 -25.83 19.10 -3.43
N PHE A 354 -26.41 19.38 -4.59
CA PHE A 354 -25.72 20.00 -5.71
C PHE A 354 -26.20 21.44 -5.85
N SER A 355 -25.28 22.40 -5.82
CA SER A 355 -25.58 23.84 -5.91
C SER A 355 -26.71 24.32 -4.96
N GLY A 356 -26.78 23.77 -3.75
CA GLY A 356 -27.81 24.12 -2.76
C GLY A 356 -29.16 23.39 -2.89
N PHE A 357 -29.34 22.55 -3.92
CA PHE A 357 -30.53 21.73 -4.09
C PHE A 357 -30.23 20.25 -3.80
N PRO A 358 -31.00 19.58 -2.92
CA PRO A 358 -30.84 18.15 -2.71
C PRO A 358 -31.25 17.40 -3.98
N ILE A 359 -30.38 16.51 -4.47
CA ILE A 359 -30.71 15.64 -5.60
C ILE A 359 -31.78 14.64 -5.12
N PRO A 360 -33.01 14.68 -5.67
CA PRO A 360 -34.07 13.79 -5.23
C PRO A 360 -33.73 12.34 -5.57
N ASN A 361 -34.04 11.42 -4.66
CA ASN A 361 -33.87 9.97 -4.79
C ASN A 361 -32.42 9.45 -4.88
N VAL A 362 -31.43 10.21 -4.42
CA VAL A 362 -30.06 9.71 -4.22
C VAL A 362 -29.73 9.83 -2.74
N VAL A 363 -29.63 8.68 -2.07
CA VAL A 363 -29.29 8.58 -0.65
C VAL A 363 -27.96 7.86 -0.54
N VAL A 364 -27.01 8.46 0.16
CA VAL A 364 -25.72 7.84 0.45
C VAL A 364 -25.92 6.82 1.57
N PRO A 365 -25.68 5.52 1.33
CA PRO A 365 -25.82 4.50 2.36
C PRO A 365 -24.75 4.67 3.45
N PRO A 366 -24.99 4.16 4.66
CA PRO A 366 -23.94 4.04 5.67
C PRO A 366 -22.81 3.15 5.14
N LEU A 367 -21.56 3.48 5.50
CA LEU A 367 -20.41 2.65 5.13
C LEU A 367 -20.32 1.36 5.95
N TYR A 368 -20.94 1.33 7.14
CA TYR A 368 -20.96 0.18 8.05
C TYR A 368 -22.07 0.27 9.11
#